data_AF-A0A920ME06-F1
#
_entry.id   AF-A0A920ME06-F1
#
_cell.length_a   1.000
_cell.length_b   1.000
_cell.length_c   1.000
_cell.angle_alpha   90.00
_cell.angle_beta   90.00
_cell.angle_gamma   90.00
#
_symmetry.space_group_name_H-M   'P 1'
#
loop_
_entity.id
_entity.type
_entity.pdbx_description
1 polymer ?
#
loop_
_entity_poly.entity_id
_entity_poly.type
_entity_poly.pdbx_seq_one_letter_code
_entity_poly.pdbx_strand_id
1 'polypeptide(L)'
;MGIRNDRYVVEVPTVTDPLRKAGSIHIEEAKFLRSNTEKLTKFTLPGPMTISDTIANDYYADKEKMAMEFAKLLNDEAKSLCEAGIDIIQFDEPALNSFLKRKHRMGNGRDGNGN
;
A
#
# COMPACT_ATOMS: atom_id res chain seq x y z
N MET A 1 -2.62 9.37 -14.65
CA MET A 1 -2.39 7.91 -14.81
C MET A 1 -3.72 7.20 -14.62
N GLY A 2 -4.00 6.11 -15.35
CA GLY A 2 -5.16 5.28 -15.07
C GLY A 2 -4.96 4.49 -13.78
N ILE A 3 -5.83 4.68 -12.78
CA ILE A 3 -5.81 3.90 -11.53
C ILE A 3 -7.02 2.98 -11.47
N ARG A 4 -6.95 1.90 -10.67
CA ARG A 4 -8.05 0.93 -10.54
C ARG A 4 -8.53 0.37 -11.89
N ASN A 5 -7.60 -0.02 -12.77
CA ASN A 5 -7.89 -0.61 -14.10
C ASN A 5 -8.58 0.39 -15.06
N ASP A 6 -7.97 1.58 -15.24
CA ASP A 6 -8.38 2.63 -16.19
C ASP A 6 -9.81 3.18 -16.02
N ARG A 7 -10.42 2.93 -14.86
CA ARG A 7 -11.78 3.45 -14.58
C ARG A 7 -11.77 4.93 -14.19
N TYR A 8 -10.62 5.47 -13.82
CA TYR A 8 -10.45 6.86 -13.40
C TYR A 8 -9.11 7.41 -13.92
N VAL A 9 -9.17 8.59 -14.55
CA VAL A 9 -7.99 9.43 -14.83
C VAL A 9 -7.87 10.41 -13.68
N VAL A 10 -6.84 10.25 -12.86
CA VAL A 10 -6.55 11.17 -11.76
C VAL A 10 -5.07 11.55 -11.78
N GLU A 11 -4.81 12.73 -11.23
CA GLU A 11 -3.46 13.14 -10.85
C GLU A 11 -3.03 12.29 -9.66
N VAL A 12 -1.87 11.66 -9.79
CA VAL A 12 -1.26 10.83 -8.75
C VAL A 12 0.14 11.33 -8.49
N PRO A 13 0.66 11.19 -7.27
CA PRO A 13 2.08 11.42 -7.04
C PRO A 13 2.91 10.40 -7.84
N THR A 14 4.13 10.80 -8.18
CA THR A 14 5.08 10.00 -8.96
C THR A 14 6.33 9.74 -8.13
N VAL A 15 6.77 8.49 -8.08
CA VAL A 15 8.06 8.12 -7.50
C VAL A 15 9.15 8.36 -8.55
N THR A 16 9.99 9.36 -8.30
CA THR A 16 11.13 9.75 -9.17
C THR A 16 12.48 9.31 -8.63
N ASP A 17 12.56 8.88 -7.36
CA ASP A 17 13.79 8.59 -6.62
C ASP A 17 13.58 7.43 -5.62
N PRO A 18 14.65 6.86 -5.03
CA PRO A 18 14.52 5.83 -4.01
C PRO A 18 13.62 6.27 -2.85
N LEU A 19 12.62 5.46 -2.54
CA LEU A 19 11.73 5.66 -1.40
C LEU A 19 12.50 5.57 -0.08
N ARG A 20 12.28 6.56 0.80
CA ARG A 20 12.91 6.66 2.12
C ARG A 20 11.91 7.17 3.13
N LYS A 21 11.98 6.66 4.36
CA LYS A 21 11.23 7.21 5.49
C LYS A 21 11.95 8.46 5.98
N ALA A 22 11.33 9.63 5.83
CA ALA A 22 11.87 10.89 6.36
C ALA A 22 11.68 11.02 7.88
N GLY A 23 10.64 10.38 8.41
CA GLY A 23 10.25 10.35 9.81
C GLY A 23 9.00 9.50 9.97
N SER A 24 8.52 9.31 11.21
CA SER A 24 7.20 8.70 11.39
C SER A 24 6.11 9.70 10.98
N ILE A 25 5.13 9.21 10.23
CA ILE A 25 4.09 10.03 9.62
C ILE A 25 2.92 10.21 10.59
N HIS A 26 2.61 9.17 11.38
CA HIS A 26 1.41 9.09 12.20
C HIS A 26 1.67 9.01 13.72
N ILE A 27 2.92 9.24 14.13
CA ILE A 27 3.32 9.08 15.54
C ILE A 27 2.58 10.03 16.47
N GLU A 28 2.35 11.27 16.05
CA GLU A 28 1.70 12.28 16.89
C GLU A 28 0.20 11.99 17.03
N GLU A 29 -0.46 11.54 15.97
CA GLU A 29 -1.85 11.06 16.01
C GLU A 29 -2.00 9.81 16.88
N ALA A 30 -1.02 8.89 16.82
CA ALA A 30 -1.02 7.69 17.67
C ALA A 30 -0.89 8.04 19.15
N LYS A 31 0.05 8.93 19.50
CA LYS A 31 0.21 9.43 20.87
C LYS A 31 -1.04 10.15 21.36
N PHE A 32 -1.63 10.99 20.51
CA PHE A 32 -2.88 11.68 20.83
C PHE A 32 -4.01 10.67 21.09
N LEU A 33 -4.18 9.67 20.24
CA LEU A 33 -5.18 8.62 20.45
C LEU A 33 -4.94 7.90 21.79
N ARG A 34 -3.69 7.48 22.04
CA ARG A 34 -3.32 6.74 23.25
C ARG A 34 -3.53 7.56 24.52
N SER A 35 -3.27 8.87 24.50
CA SER A 35 -3.45 9.73 25.68
C SER A 35 -4.92 9.98 26.03
N ASN A 36 -5.83 9.74 25.09
CA ASN A 36 -7.26 10.03 25.25
C ASN A 36 -8.11 8.79 25.60
N THR A 37 -7.49 7.61 25.76
CA THR A 37 -8.22 6.40 26.16
C THR A 37 -7.30 5.39 26.84
N GLU A 38 -7.88 4.49 27.63
CA GLU A 38 -7.22 3.27 28.14
C GLU A 38 -7.72 2.01 27.43
N LYS A 39 -8.71 2.15 26.54
CA LYS A 39 -9.28 1.03 25.77
C LYS A 39 -8.30 0.54 24.70
N LEU A 40 -8.61 -0.62 24.12
CA LEU A 40 -7.93 -1.12 22.93
C LEU A 40 -8.02 -0.10 21.79
N THR A 41 -6.87 0.23 21.23
CA THR A 41 -6.71 1.18 20.13
C THR A 41 -6.45 0.44 18.82
N LYS A 42 -7.02 0.97 17.73
CA LYS A 42 -6.80 0.46 16.38
C LYS A 42 -6.39 1.59 15.46
N PHE A 43 -5.33 1.36 14.70
CA PHE A 43 -4.84 2.31 13.69
C PHE A 43 -4.80 1.62 12.34
N THR A 44 -5.32 2.30 11.31
CA THR A 44 -5.43 1.74 9.96
C THR A 44 -4.41 2.39 9.03
N LEU A 45 -3.63 1.57 8.34
CA LEU A 45 -2.72 1.98 7.28
C LEU A 45 -3.18 1.40 5.94
N PRO A 46 -2.98 2.11 4.81
CA PRO A 46 -3.18 1.50 3.50
C PRO A 46 -2.12 0.42 3.26
N GLY A 47 -2.52 -0.70 2.64
CA GLY A 47 -1.59 -1.74 2.24
C GLY A 47 -0.72 -1.35 1.03
N PRO A 48 0.43 -2.01 0.83
CA PRO A 48 1.41 -1.64 -0.20
C PRO A 48 0.89 -1.77 -1.63
N MET A 49 -0.03 -2.70 -1.91
CA MET A 49 -0.59 -2.85 -3.26
C MET A 49 -1.58 -1.72 -3.56
N THR A 50 -2.35 -1.28 -2.56
CA THR A 50 -3.26 -0.15 -2.68
C THR A 50 -2.50 1.14 -2.92
N ILE A 51 -1.41 1.38 -2.18
CA ILE A 51 -0.51 2.52 -2.42
C ILE A 51 0.06 2.47 -3.85
N SER A 52 0.56 1.30 -4.28
CA SER A 52 1.17 1.15 -5.60
C SER A 52 0.19 1.25 -6.78
N ASP A 53 -1.10 1.06 -6.55
CA ASP A 53 -2.14 1.27 -7.56
C ASP A 53 -2.52 2.75 -7.71
N THR A 54 -2.25 3.57 -6.69
CA THR A 54 -2.58 5.01 -6.65
C THR A 54 -1.38 5.93 -6.85
N ILE A 55 -0.22 5.38 -7.23
CA ILE A 55 1.04 6.12 -7.41
C ILE A 55 1.67 5.72 -8.76
N ALA A 56 2.22 6.70 -9.47
CA ALA A 56 2.99 6.46 -10.68
C ALA A 56 4.46 6.11 -10.36
N ASN A 57 5.08 5.29 -11.21
CA ASN A 57 6.44 4.82 -11.03
C ASN A 57 7.31 5.27 -12.22
N ASP A 58 8.31 6.11 -11.96
CA ASP A 58 9.30 6.57 -12.95
C ASP A 58 10.75 6.20 -12.55
N TYR A 59 10.91 5.48 -11.43
CA TYR A 59 12.21 5.16 -10.86
C TYR A 59 12.51 3.64 -10.79
N TYR A 60 11.57 2.83 -10.30
CA TYR A 60 11.78 1.40 -10.15
C TYR A 60 11.51 0.63 -11.45
N ALA A 61 12.21 -0.48 -11.65
CA ALA A 61 12.07 -1.32 -12.84
C ALA A 61 10.64 -1.84 -13.08
N ASP A 62 9.90 -2.12 -12.00
CA ASP A 62 8.53 -2.60 -12.06
C ASP A 62 7.74 -2.20 -10.80
N LYS A 63 6.41 -2.35 -10.87
CA LYS A 63 5.50 -2.04 -9.76
C LYS A 63 5.66 -2.97 -8.57
N GLU A 64 6.14 -4.21 -8.77
CA GLU A 64 6.30 -5.19 -7.68
C GLU A 64 7.47 -4.79 -6.78
N LYS A 65 8.60 -4.37 -7.37
CA LYS A 65 9.74 -3.81 -6.65
C LYS A 65 9.35 -2.55 -5.88
N MET A 66 8.61 -1.63 -6.51
CA MET A 66 8.10 -0.45 -5.82
C MET A 66 7.17 -0.81 -4.65
N ALA A 67 6.25 -1.76 -4.83
CA ALA A 67 5.35 -2.22 -3.78
C ALA A 67 6.12 -2.85 -2.60
N MET A 68 7.19 -3.58 -2.87
CA MET A 68 8.04 -4.15 -1.83
C MET A 68 8.79 -3.08 -1.03
N GLU A 69 9.26 -2.01 -1.69
CA GLU A 69 9.86 -0.87 -0.97
C GLU A 69 8.82 -0.14 -0.11
N PHE A 70 7.59 0.06 -0.60
CA PHE A 70 6.50 0.57 0.25
C PHE A 70 6.19 -0.36 1.42
N ALA A 71 6.23 -1.69 1.23
CA ALA A 71 5.99 -2.64 2.30
C ALA A 71 7.03 -2.53 3.44
N LYS A 72 8.30 -2.29 3.10
CA LYS A 72 9.35 -2.02 4.10
C LYS A 72 9.06 -0.74 4.89
N LEU A 73 8.72 0.35 4.20
CA LEU A 73 8.40 1.62 4.85
C LEU A 73 7.16 1.52 5.75
N LEU A 74 6.13 0.80 5.30
CA LEU A 74 4.93 0.53 6.08
C LEU A 74 5.22 -0.35 7.30
N ASN A 75 6.14 -1.31 7.19
CA ASN A 75 6.56 -2.12 8.33
C ASN A 75 7.26 -1.26 9.40
N ASP A 76 8.16 -0.37 8.97
CA ASP A 76 8.84 0.55 9.89
C ASP A 76 7.84 1.51 10.55
N GLU A 77 6.81 1.96 9.83
CA GLU A 77 5.74 2.78 10.41
C GLU A 77 4.87 2.01 11.39
N ALA A 78 4.45 0.79 11.05
CA ALA A 78 3.67 -0.06 11.94
C ALA A 78 4.42 -0.34 13.25
N LYS A 79 5.74 -0.57 13.20
CA LYS A 79 6.58 -0.71 14.39
C LYS A 79 6.58 0.56 15.24
N SER A 80 6.76 1.74 14.63
CA SER A 80 6.69 3.02 15.35
C SER A 80 5.32 3.25 16.01
N LEU A 81 4.23 2.81 15.37
CA LEU A 81 2.88 2.90 15.95
C LEU A 81 2.68 1.92 17.13
N CYS A 82 3.20 0.70 17.02
CA CYS A 82 3.22 -0.25 18.14
C CYS A 82 4.00 0.32 19.33
N GLU A 83 5.17 0.92 19.08
CA GLU A 83 5.99 1.59 20.12
C GLU A 83 5.26 2.77 20.76
N ALA A 84 4.37 3.44 20.02
CA ALA A 84 3.51 4.52 20.54
C ALA A 84 2.32 4.03 21.37
N GLY A 85 2.14 2.71 21.52
CA GLY A 85 1.08 2.11 22.32
C GLY A 85 -0.21 1.81 21.54
N ILE A 86 -0.13 1.69 20.21
CA ILE A 86 -1.24 1.19 19.40
C ILE A 86 -1.32 -0.34 19.51
N ASP A 87 -2.50 -0.85 19.87
CA ASP A 87 -2.72 -2.28 20.13
C ASP A 87 -2.95 -3.09 18.85
N ILE A 88 -3.65 -2.52 17.86
CA ILE A 88 -4.03 -3.20 16.61
C ILE A 88 -3.66 -2.33 15.41
N ILE A 89 -2.83 -2.88 14.51
CA ILE A 89 -2.52 -2.28 13.21
C ILE A 89 -3.34 -3.01 12.13
N GLN A 90 -4.21 -2.30 11.44
CA GLN A 90 -5.00 -2.81 10.34
C GLN A 90 -4.41 -2.32 9.01
N PHE A 91 -4.17 -3.24 8.07
CA PHE A 91 -3.81 -2.88 6.70
C PHE A 91 -5.02 -3.01 5.77
N ASP A 92 -5.45 -1.91 5.18
CA ASP A 92 -6.56 -1.88 4.23
C ASP A 92 -6.06 -2.13 2.81
N GLU A 93 -6.50 -3.25 2.23
CA GLU A 93 -5.99 -3.72 0.94
C GLU A 93 -7.11 -4.08 -0.06
N PRO A 94 -7.98 -3.13 -0.44
CA PRO A 94 -9.02 -3.36 -1.45
C PRO A 94 -8.45 -3.71 -2.84
N ALA A 95 -7.22 -3.28 -3.16
CA ALA A 95 -6.60 -3.56 -4.46
C ALA A 95 -6.26 -5.06 -4.67
N LEU A 96 -6.04 -5.83 -3.59
CA LEU A 96 -5.75 -7.27 -3.67
C LEU A 96 -6.83 -8.05 -4.42
N ASN A 97 -8.11 -7.73 -4.18
CA ASN A 97 -9.24 -8.38 -4.86
C ASN A 97 -9.21 -8.17 -6.38
N SER A 98 -8.72 -7.03 -6.85
CA SER A 98 -8.60 -6.75 -8.29
C SER A 98 -7.37 -7.42 -8.89
N PHE A 99 -6.27 -7.54 -8.14
CA PHE A 99 -5.06 -8.24 -8.56
C PHE A 99 -5.28 -9.76 -8.71
N LEU A 100 -5.94 -10.39 -7.73
CA LEU A 100 -6.25 -11.83 -7.76
C LEU A 100 -7.15 -12.19 -8.95
N LYS A 101 -8.16 -11.37 -9.26
CA LYS A 101 -9.01 -11.54 -10.45
C LYS A 101 -8.22 -11.48 -11.77
N ARG A 102 -7.17 -10.67 -11.83
CA ARG A 102 -6.29 -10.56 -13.01
C ARG A 102 -5.44 -11.82 -13.22
N LYS A 103 -4.85 -12.37 -12.16
CA LYS A 103 -4.11 -13.64 -12.23
C LYS A 103 -5.01 -14.79 -12.68
N HIS A 104 -6.28 -14.83 -12.23
CA HIS A 104 -7.22 -15.86 -12.64
C HIS A 104 -7.59 -15.78 -14.13
N ARG A 105 -7.77 -14.57 -14.69
CA ARG A 105 -8.01 -14.37 -16.13
C ARG A 105 -6.81 -14.75 -17.01
N MET A 106 -5.58 -14.52 -16.53
CA MET A 106 -4.35 -14.90 -17.26
C MET A 106 -4.06 -16.41 -17.18
N GLY A 107 -4.68 -17.14 -16.24
CA GLY A 107 -4.58 -18.59 -16.12
C GLY A 107 -5.45 -19.38 -17.09
N ASN A 108 -6.47 -18.75 -17.69
CA ASN A 108 -7.38 -19.37 -18.67
C ASN A 108 -7.10 -18.94 -20.13
N GLY A 109 -5.93 -18.34 -20.39
CA GLY A 109 -5.56 -17.75 -21.69
C GLY A 109 -4.58 -18.57 -22.55
N ARG A 110 -4.39 -19.86 -22.24
CA ARG A 110 -3.88 -20.87 -23.18
C ARG A 110 -5.06 -21.84 -23.28
N ASP A 111 -5.85 -21.84 -24.35
CA ASP A 111 -5.50 -22.44 -25.63
C ASP A 111 -6.34 -21.81 -26.74
N GLY A 112 -5.69 -21.38 -27.83
CA GLY A 112 -6.42 -20.92 -29.00
C GLY A 112 -5.60 -20.05 -29.93
N ASN A 113 -4.52 -20.58 -30.51
CA ASN A 113 -4.32 -20.55 -31.96
C ASN A 113 -3.10 -21.36 -32.43
N GLY A 114 -3.27 -22.13 -33.51
CA GLY A 114 -2.23 -22.31 -34.54
C GLY A 114 -1.55 -23.68 -34.70
N ASN A 115 -2.23 -24.65 -35.30
CA ASN A 115 -1.94 -25.22 -36.65
C ASN A 115 -2.73 -26.52 -36.86
#